data_AF-K1TJE1-F1
#
_entry.id   AF-K1TJE1-F1
#
_cell.length_a   1.000
_cell.length_b   1.000
_cell.length_c   1.000
_cell.angle_alpha   90.00
_cell.angle_beta   90.00
_cell.angle_gamma   90.00
#
_symmetry.space_group_name_H-M   'P 1'
#
loop_
_entity.id
_entity.type
_entity.pdbx_description
1 polymer ?
#
loop_
_entity_poly.entity_id
_entity_poly.type
_entity_poly.pdbx_seq_one_letter_code
_entity_poly.pdbx_strand_id
1 'polypeptide(L)'
;MIFQDNVIKEYLKNVYFITGTPCGGKTTVSRALAEKYGFELFDVDERFDEHKKMSNPLFQPAMNTYFNSADEFFGRTVEEYKNWLLNNTREQLEFVLLAPKNGSLSLVRPSLAARLKP
;
A
#
# COMPACT_ATOMS: atom_id res chain seq x y z
N MET A 1 -3.79 18.88 5.18
CA MET A 1 -5.03 18.74 5.97
C MET A 1 -4.75 17.73 7.07
N ILE A 2 -5.16 17.99 8.32
CA ILE A 2 -4.94 17.04 9.42
C ILE A 2 -6.28 16.43 9.78
N PHE A 3 -6.44 15.13 9.54
CA PHE A 3 -7.61 14.38 9.98
C PHE A 3 -7.57 14.14 11.49
N GLN A 4 -8.70 14.27 12.16
CA GLN A 4 -8.82 13.95 13.58
C GLN A 4 -8.98 12.43 13.77
N ASP A 5 -8.38 11.89 14.82
CA ASP A 5 -8.33 10.44 15.09
C ASP A 5 -9.73 9.81 15.24
N ASN A 6 -10.64 10.48 15.94
CA ASN A 6 -12.02 10.01 16.10
C ASN A 6 -12.77 9.95 14.76
N VAL A 7 -12.50 10.89 13.86
CA VAL A 7 -13.10 10.92 12.52
C VAL A 7 -12.57 9.74 11.70
N ILE A 8 -11.26 9.53 11.65
CA ILE A 8 -10.67 8.38 10.91
C ILE A 8 -11.23 7.05 11.44
N LYS A 9 -11.26 6.87 12.76
CA LYS A 9 -11.75 5.63 13.37
C LYS A 9 -13.19 5.33 13.02
N GLU A 10 -14.05 6.34 12.99
CA GLU A 10 -15.46 6.15 12.64
C GLU A 10 -15.64 5.74 11.18
N TYR A 11 -14.89 6.36 10.25
CA TYR A 11 -14.98 6.03 8.82
C TYR A 11 -14.32 4.69 8.47
N LEU A 12 -13.31 4.27 9.22
CA LEU A 12 -12.59 3.00 9.00
C LEU A 12 -13.07 1.85 9.89
N LYS A 13 -14.15 2.02 10.67
CA LYS A 13 -14.61 0.99 11.63
C LYS A 13 -14.96 -0.36 11.00
N ASN A 14 -15.29 -0.36 9.71
CA ASN A 14 -15.61 -1.56 8.92
C ASN A 14 -14.53 -1.87 7.88
N VAL A 15 -13.35 -1.27 8.01
CA VAL A 15 -12.21 -1.51 7.13
C VAL A 15 -11.18 -2.36 7.87
N TYR A 16 -10.82 -3.48 7.26
CA TYR A 16 -9.81 -4.37 7.80
C TYR A 16 -8.52 -4.19 6.99
N PHE A 17 -7.41 -4.00 7.69
CA PHE A 17 -6.09 -3.93 7.07
C PHE A 17 -5.38 -5.28 7.21
N ILE A 18 -5.06 -5.92 6.08
CA ILE A 18 -4.25 -7.14 6.09
C ILE A 18 -2.81 -6.77 5.75
N THR A 19 -1.94 -6.91 6.75
CA THR A 19 -0.50 -6.60 6.67
C THR A 19 0.35 -7.85 6.96
N GLY A 20 1.64 -7.80 6.64
CA GLY A 20 2.57 -8.91 6.88
C GLY A 20 3.67 -8.99 5.83
N THR A 21 4.65 -9.86 6.04
CA THR A 21 5.85 -9.96 5.18
C THR A 21 5.53 -10.35 3.73
N PRO A 22 6.40 -10.01 2.76
CA PRO A 22 6.31 -10.54 1.40
C PRO A 22 6.16 -12.07 1.43
N CYS A 23 5.34 -12.61 0.54
CA CYS A 23 5.01 -14.04 0.46
C CYS A 23 4.34 -14.67 1.71
N GLY A 24 3.97 -13.88 2.73
CA GLY A 24 3.26 -14.37 3.93
C GLY A 24 1.79 -14.78 3.72
N GLY A 25 1.35 -15.07 2.48
CA GLY A 25 -0.01 -15.55 2.18
C GLY A 25 -1.13 -14.51 2.29
N LYS A 26 -0.80 -13.22 2.47
CA LYS A 26 -1.79 -12.15 2.68
C LYS A 26 -2.86 -12.08 1.59
N THR A 27 -2.44 -12.15 0.33
CA THR A 27 -3.35 -12.13 -0.83
C THR A 27 -4.33 -13.30 -0.78
N THR A 28 -3.83 -14.50 -0.49
CA THR A 28 -4.65 -15.71 -0.37
C THR A 28 -5.70 -15.56 0.72
N VAL A 29 -5.30 -15.13 1.92
CA VAL A 29 -6.22 -14.93 3.04
C VAL A 29 -7.22 -13.81 2.73
N SER A 30 -6.78 -12.70 2.14
CA SER A 30 -7.64 -11.56 1.83
C SER A 30 -8.74 -11.91 0.82
N ARG A 31 -8.41 -12.67 -0.23
CA ARG A 31 -9.39 -13.14 -1.22
C ARG A 31 -10.39 -14.11 -0.61
N ALA A 32 -9.91 -15.08 0.18
CA ALA A 32 -10.78 -16.03 0.86
C ALA A 32 -11.75 -15.35 1.83
N LEU A 33 -11.30 -14.33 2.57
CA LEU A 33 -12.16 -13.54 3.46
C LEU A 33 -13.17 -12.69 2.68
N ALA A 34 -12.74 -12.05 1.60
CA ALA A 34 -13.61 -11.25 0.76
C ALA A 34 -14.73 -12.09 0.14
N GLU A 35 -14.41 -13.25 -0.42
CA GLU A 35 -15.39 -14.18 -0.98
C GLU A 35 -16.33 -14.74 0.09
N LYS A 36 -15.80 -15.18 1.23
CA LYS A 36 -16.59 -15.81 2.29
C LYS A 36 -17.57 -14.85 2.98
N TYR A 37 -17.17 -13.59 3.16
CA TYR A 37 -17.93 -12.61 3.94
C TYR A 37 -18.48 -11.45 3.10
N GLY A 38 -18.27 -11.46 1.79
CA GLY A 38 -18.76 -10.42 0.87
C GLY A 38 -18.07 -9.07 1.03
N PHE A 39 -16.80 -9.04 1.48
CA PHE A 39 -16.04 -7.79 1.54
C PHE A 39 -15.57 -7.35 0.16
N GLU A 40 -15.51 -6.04 -0.06
CA GLU A 40 -14.80 -5.47 -1.20
C GLU A 40 -13.29 -5.61 -0.97
N LEU A 41 -12.56 -6.24 -1.89
CA LEU A 41 -11.10 -6.37 -1.76
C LEU A 41 -10.40 -5.18 -2.43
N PHE A 42 -9.64 -4.42 -1.65
CA PHE A 42 -8.80 -3.32 -2.11
C PHE A 42 -7.32 -3.74 -2.06
N ASP A 43 -6.70 -4.02 -3.20
CA ASP A 43 -5.26 -4.35 -3.30
C ASP A 43 -4.43 -3.07 -3.51
N VAL A 44 -3.67 -2.68 -2.49
CA VAL A 44 -2.88 -1.44 -2.49
C VAL A 44 -1.77 -1.45 -3.54
N ASP A 45 -1.21 -2.61 -3.87
CA ASP A 45 -0.12 -2.72 -4.84
C ASP A 45 -0.64 -2.57 -6.27
N GLU A 46 -1.82 -3.14 -6.57
CA GLU A 46 -2.46 -2.99 -7.88
C GLU A 46 -2.83 -1.52 -8.16
N ARG A 47 -3.18 -0.77 -7.11
CA ARG A 47 -3.52 0.65 -7.18
C ARG A 47 -2.30 1.59 -7.16
N PHE A 48 -1.09 1.07 -6.91
CA PHE A 48 0.11 1.91 -6.77
C PHE A 48 0.38 2.76 -8.01
N ASP A 49 0.18 2.24 -9.23
CA ASP A 49 0.38 3.01 -10.47
C ASP A 49 -0.56 4.20 -10.57
N GLU A 50 -1.82 3.98 -10.22
CA GLU A 50 -2.86 5.01 -10.24
C GLU A 50 -2.51 6.10 -9.22
N HIS A 51 -2.10 5.71 -8.01
CA HIS A 51 -1.70 6.64 -6.96
C HIS A 51 -0.44 7.42 -7.34
N LYS A 52 0.57 6.76 -7.93
CA LYS A 52 1.80 7.42 -8.39
C LYS A 52 1.51 8.47 -9.45
N LYS A 53 0.58 8.23 -10.38
CA LYS A 53 0.16 9.22 -11.39
C LYS A 53 -0.51 10.47 -10.78
N MET A 54 -1.19 10.31 -9.64
CA MET A 54 -1.81 11.42 -8.90
C MET A 54 -0.84 12.15 -7.96
N SER A 55 0.28 11.51 -7.63
CA SER A 55 1.28 12.06 -6.72
C SER A 55 2.10 13.18 -7.34
N ASN A 56 2.69 14.01 -6.49
CA ASN A 56 3.56 15.10 -6.88
C ASN A 56 4.97 14.84 -6.32
N PRO A 57 6.03 14.81 -7.15
CA PRO A 57 7.39 14.54 -6.69
C PRO A 57 7.91 15.47 -5.59
N LEU A 58 7.40 16.71 -5.50
CA LEU A 58 7.75 17.65 -4.44
C LEU A 58 7.19 17.23 -3.08
N PHE A 59 6.01 16.59 -3.06
CA PHE A 59 5.30 16.22 -1.83
C PHE A 59 5.37 14.72 -1.52
N GLN A 60 5.59 13.87 -2.54
CA GLN A 60 5.72 12.42 -2.44
C GLN A 60 7.01 11.91 -3.15
N PRO A 61 8.21 12.32 -2.68
CA PRO A 61 9.47 11.93 -3.31
C PRO A 61 9.74 10.41 -3.28
N ALA A 62 9.32 9.69 -2.22
CA ALA A 62 9.57 8.25 -2.13
C ALA A 62 8.73 7.46 -3.14
N MET A 63 7.44 7.78 -3.30
CA MET A 63 6.58 7.19 -4.35
C MET A 63 7.08 7.48 -5.76
N ASN A 64 7.68 8.67 -5.95
CA ASN A 64 8.24 9.11 -7.22
C ASN A 64 9.67 8.63 -7.47
N THR A 65 10.26 7.89 -6.54
CA THR A 65 11.55 7.23 -6.79
C THR A 65 11.40 6.23 -7.94
N TYR A 66 12.40 6.18 -8.82
CA TYR A 66 12.50 5.24 -9.92
C TYR A 66 13.72 4.35 -9.69
N PHE A 67 13.56 3.06 -9.96
CA PHE A 67 14.64 2.08 -9.89
C PHE A 67 14.77 1.48 -11.29
N ASN A 68 15.98 1.46 -11.83
CA ASN A 68 16.25 0.98 -13.18
C ASN A 68 16.24 -0.55 -13.24
N SER A 69 16.45 -1.23 -12.12
CA SER A 69 16.52 -2.70 -12.07
C SER A 69 16.12 -3.30 -10.72
N ALA A 70 16.01 -4.64 -10.74
CA ALA A 70 15.81 -5.48 -9.57
C ALA A 70 16.91 -5.31 -8.55
N ASP A 71 18.14 -5.33 -9.04
CA ASP A 71 19.34 -5.27 -8.22
C ASP A 71 19.48 -3.88 -7.59
N GLU A 72 19.08 -2.82 -8.29
CA GLU A 72 19.02 -1.48 -7.71
C GLU A 72 17.94 -1.40 -6.61
N PHE A 73 16.80 -2.06 -6.81
CA PHE A 73 15.74 -2.08 -5.81
C PHE A 73 16.11 -2.91 -4.58
N PHE A 74 16.56 -4.16 -4.75
CA PHE A 74 16.81 -5.12 -3.67
C PHE A 74 18.24 -5.09 -3.12
N GLY A 75 19.21 -4.59 -3.89
CA GLY A 75 20.63 -4.52 -3.52
C GLY A 75 21.00 -3.32 -2.65
N ARG A 76 20.04 -2.45 -2.31
CA ARG A 76 20.22 -1.38 -1.32
C ARG A 76 20.56 -1.94 0.05
N THR A 77 21.19 -1.13 0.88
CA THR A 77 21.39 -1.49 2.29
C THR A 77 20.04 -1.66 2.99
N VAL A 78 20.03 -2.45 4.07
CA VAL A 78 18.82 -2.68 4.88
C VAL A 78 18.21 -1.35 5.34
N GLU A 79 19.04 -0.38 5.71
CA GLU A 79 18.60 0.92 6.21
C GLU A 79 17.98 1.79 5.11
N GLU A 80 18.61 1.86 3.92
CA GLU A 80 18.04 2.56 2.76
C GLU A 80 16.73 1.94 2.31
N TYR A 81 16.70 0.61 2.22
CA TYR A 81 15.50 -0.14 1.84
C TYR A 81 14.35 0.12 2.81
N LYS A 82 14.61 -0.02 4.12
CA LYS A 82 13.64 0.24 5.19
C LYS A 82 13.14 1.69 5.16
N ASN A 83 14.03 2.66 5.05
CA ASN A 83 13.65 4.07 5.03
C ASN A 83 12.79 4.40 3.82
N TRP A 84 13.15 3.88 2.64
CA TRP A 84 12.31 4.01 1.46
C TRP A 84 10.93 3.37 1.66
N LEU A 85 10.86 2.15 2.23
CA LEU A 85 9.58 1.50 2.50
C LEU A 85 8.67 2.29 3.44
N LEU A 86 9.22 2.79 4.54
CA LEU A 86 8.46 3.57 5.50
C LEU A 86 7.95 4.88 4.88
N ASN A 87 8.80 5.58 4.14
CA ASN A 87 8.44 6.85 3.51
C ASN A 87 7.43 6.65 2.37
N ASN A 88 7.65 5.67 1.49
CA ASN A 88 6.73 5.32 0.43
C ASN A 88 5.35 4.91 0.99
N THR A 89 5.32 4.12 2.07
CA THR A 89 4.07 3.72 2.72
C THR A 89 3.34 4.93 3.32
N ARG A 90 4.07 5.83 3.99
CA ARG A 90 3.48 7.06 4.56
C ARG A 90 2.89 7.97 3.50
N GLU A 91 3.62 8.18 2.40
CA GLU A 91 3.15 8.99 1.27
C GLU A 91 1.95 8.33 0.58
N GLN A 92 1.95 7.01 0.41
CA GLN A 92 0.86 6.30 -0.25
C GLN A 92 -0.41 6.21 0.62
N LEU A 93 -0.26 6.26 1.94
CA LEU A 93 -1.36 6.04 2.89
C LEU A 93 -2.53 6.99 2.65
N GLU A 94 -2.29 8.25 2.32
CA GLU A 94 -3.37 9.22 2.07
C GLU A 94 -4.25 8.80 0.88
N PHE A 95 -3.65 8.31 -0.21
CA PHE A 95 -4.39 7.78 -1.35
C PHE A 95 -5.17 6.52 -0.97
N VAL A 96 -4.56 5.63 -0.18
CA VAL A 96 -5.18 4.38 0.28
C VAL A 96 -6.32 4.62 1.25
N LEU A 97 -6.30 5.68 2.05
CA LEU A 97 -7.38 5.99 2.97
C LEU A 97 -8.60 6.61 2.26
N LEU A 98 -8.37 7.32 1.16
CA LEU A 98 -9.41 8.03 0.42
C LEU A 98 -9.99 7.24 -0.77
N ALA A 99 -9.38 6.11 -1.13
CA ALA A 99 -9.83 5.26 -2.23
C ALA A 99 -10.95 4.23 -1.89
N PRO A 100 -10.96 3.56 -0.71
CA PRO A 100 -11.94 2.53 -0.39
C PRO A 100 -13.32 3.11 -0.10
N LYS A 101 -14.37 2.35 -0.43
CA LYS A 101 -15.76 2.66 -0.06
C LYS A 101 -16.18 1.80 1.14
N ASN A 102 -17.27 2.21 1.82
CA ASN A 102 -17.80 1.54 3.02
C ASN A 102 -17.89 0.01 2.81
N GLY A 103 -17.18 -0.78 3.65
CA GLY A 103 -17.17 -2.25 3.59
C GLY A 103 -15.97 -2.90 2.88
N SER A 104 -14.82 -2.21 2.84
CA SER A 104 -13.62 -2.69 2.14
C SER A 104 -12.57 -3.37 3.04
N LEU A 105 -11.97 -4.44 2.53
CA LEU A 105 -10.76 -5.10 3.03
C LEU A 105 -9.55 -4.53 2.30
N SER A 106 -8.71 -3.75 2.99
CA SER A 106 -7.51 -3.14 2.43
C SER A 106 -6.29 -4.04 2.63
N LEU A 107 -5.80 -4.64 1.55
CA LEU A 107 -4.58 -5.43 1.54
C LEU A 107 -3.38 -4.51 1.38
N VAL A 108 -2.65 -4.29 2.47
CA VAL A 108 -1.42 -3.48 2.48
C VAL A 108 -0.23 -4.44 2.37
N ARG A 109 0.40 -4.48 1.21
CA ARG A 109 1.62 -5.26 0.99
C ARG A 109 2.83 -4.36 1.28
N PRO A 110 3.72 -4.73 2.20
CA PRO A 110 5.00 -4.07 2.29
C PRO A 110 5.82 -4.48 1.07
N SER A 111 6.11 -3.49 0.24
CA SER A 111 7.06 -3.51 -0.88
C SER A 111 6.68 -4.34 -2.10
N LEU A 112 6.48 -3.60 -3.18
CA LEU A 112 6.30 -3.96 -4.57
C LEU A 112 7.45 -4.82 -5.13
N ALA A 113 7.58 -6.07 -4.70
CA ALA A 113 8.45 -7.05 -5.38
C ALA A 113 7.90 -7.46 -6.76
N ALA A 114 6.68 -7.03 -7.12
CA ALA A 114 5.97 -7.48 -8.31
C ALA A 114 6.27 -6.66 -9.60
N ARG A 115 7.21 -5.71 -9.58
CA ARG A 115 7.47 -4.83 -10.74
C ARG A 115 8.87 -4.88 -11.32
N LEU A 116 9.42 -6.07 -11.30
CA LEU A 116 10.51 -6.41 -12.20
C LEU A 116 9.86 -7.21 -13.32
N LYS A 117 9.29 -6.49 -14.28
CA LYS A 117 9.10 -7.11 -15.59
C LYS A 117 10.50 -7.45 -16.10
N PRO A 118 10.70 -8.65 -16.67
CA PRO A 118 11.96 -9.00 -17.33
C PRO A 118 12.32 -8.00 -18.42
#